data_AF-K4BZZ1-F1
#
_entry.id   AF-K4BZZ1-F1
#
_cell.length_a   1.000
_cell.length_b   1.000
_cell.length_c   1.000
_cell.angle_alpha   90.00
_cell.angle_beta   90.00
_cell.angle_gamma   90.00
#
_symmetry.space_group_name_H-M   'P 1'
#
loop_
_entity.id
_entity.type
_entity.pdbx_description
1 polymer ?
#
loop_
_entity_poly.entity_id
_entity_poly.type
_entity_poly.pdbx_seq_one_letter_code
_entity_poly.pdbx_strand_id
1 'polypeptide(L)'
;MKIIAIDLDRHTYNMGLLVIQKSNVDHKNNFILSPSISTLEELLNNVRKKKVRYQMNHERMLELVKIGGIVVYDNTLWFRIVAMPEECIKESMNQICITY
;
A
#
# COMPACT_ATOMS: atom_id res chain seq x y z
N MET A 1 12.89 11.59 10.18
CA MET A 1 11.73 10.78 9.75
C MET A 1 12.18 9.85 8.65
N LYS A 2 11.86 8.57 8.72
CA LYS A 2 12.15 7.57 7.66
C LYS A 2 10.84 7.07 7.08
N ILE A 3 10.80 6.89 5.77
CA ILE A 3 9.66 6.42 4.98
C ILE A 3 10.10 5.12 4.31
N ILE A 4 9.27 4.08 4.40
CA ILE A 4 9.45 2.85 3.63
C ILE A 4 8.43 2.90 2.49
N ALA A 5 8.92 2.95 1.26
CA ALA A 5 8.09 2.92 0.06
C ALA A 5 8.25 1.54 -0.60
N ILE A 6 7.15 0.86 -0.86
CA ILE A 6 7.14 -0.50 -1.41
C ILE A 6 6.30 -0.48 -2.68
N ASP A 7 6.86 -0.92 -3.79
CA ASP A 7 6.19 -0.98 -5.08
C ASP A 7 6.80 -2.12 -5.91
N LEU A 8 6.02 -2.65 -6.86
CA LEU A 8 6.47 -3.65 -7.83
C LEU A 8 7.18 -3.01 -9.04
N ASP A 9 7.01 -1.70 -9.26
CA ASP A 9 7.50 -0.99 -10.42
C ASP A 9 8.54 0.09 -10.07
N ARG A 10 9.82 -0.26 -10.29
CA ARG A 10 10.94 0.67 -10.16
C ARG A 10 10.92 1.79 -11.21
N HIS A 11 10.40 1.52 -12.41
CA HIS A 11 10.38 2.52 -13.48
C HIS A 11 9.45 3.67 -13.10
N THR A 12 8.23 3.37 -12.63
CA THR A 12 7.29 4.40 -12.15
C THR A 12 7.83 5.18 -10.96
N TYR A 13 8.46 4.51 -10.00
CA TYR A 13 9.17 5.21 -8.91
C TYR A 13 10.24 6.19 -9.43
N ASN A 14 11.06 5.76 -10.39
CA ASN A 14 12.15 6.58 -10.93
C ASN A 14 11.64 7.84 -11.67
N MET A 15 10.43 7.81 -12.24
CA MET A 15 9.82 8.99 -12.86
C MET A 15 9.61 10.12 -11.84
N GLY A 16 9.22 9.80 -10.61
CA GLY A 16 9.03 10.76 -9.52
C GLY A 16 10.32 11.10 -8.75
N LEU A 17 11.34 10.25 -8.82
CA LEU A 17 12.56 10.38 -8.03
C LEU A 17 13.28 11.72 -8.23
N LEU A 18 13.31 12.24 -9.46
CA LEU A 18 13.91 13.54 -9.75
C LEU A 18 13.24 14.68 -8.97
N VAL A 19 11.93 14.63 -8.77
CA VAL A 19 11.18 15.62 -7.98
C VAL A 19 11.51 15.47 -6.50
N ILE A 20 11.56 14.23 -6.00
CA ILE A 20 11.93 13.91 -4.61
C ILE A 20 13.34 14.43 -4.30
N GLN A 21 14.31 14.19 -5.19
CA GLN A 21 15.68 14.67 -5.07
C GLN A 21 15.77 16.19 -5.09
N LYS A 22 15.06 16.86 -6.02
CA LYS A 22 15.00 18.33 -6.08
C LYS A 22 14.46 18.96 -4.79
N SER A 23 13.60 18.25 -4.06
CA SER A 23 13.09 18.71 -2.77
C SER A 23 14.03 18.42 -1.57
N ASN A 24 15.19 17.78 -1.80
CA ASN A 24 16.18 17.40 -0.78
C ASN A 24 15.59 16.52 0.35
N VAL A 25 14.58 15.69 0.06
CA VAL A 25 13.96 14.76 1.03
C VAL A 25 14.20 13.29 0.72
N ASP A 26 14.93 12.99 -0.34
CA ASP A 26 15.28 11.64 -0.78
C ASP A 26 15.96 10.80 0.32
N HIS A 27 16.79 11.42 1.16
CA HIS A 27 17.43 10.80 2.32
C HIS A 27 16.44 10.23 3.36
N LYS A 28 15.17 10.63 3.33
CA LYS A 28 14.12 10.08 4.19
C LYS A 28 13.53 8.79 3.63
N ASN A 29 13.68 8.55 2.33
CA ASN A 29 13.00 7.47 1.62
C ASN A 29 13.86 6.20 1.56
N ASN A 30 13.24 5.06 1.86
CA ASN A 30 13.80 3.74 1.65
C ASN A 30 12.88 2.97 0.71
N PHE A 31 13.23 2.90 -0.57
CA PHE A 31 12.44 2.22 -1.59
C PHE A 31 12.79 0.74 -1.69
N ILE A 32 11.79 -0.13 -1.59
CA ILE A 32 11.91 -1.57 -1.68
C ILE A 32 11.12 -2.05 -2.90
N LEU A 33 11.81 -2.70 -3.83
CA LEU A 33 11.20 -3.29 -5.03
C LEU A 33 10.76 -4.72 -4.71
N SER A 34 9.50 -4.91 -4.36
CA SER A 34 8.97 -6.23 -3.96
C SER A 34 7.45 -6.19 -3.79
N PRO A 35 6.76 -7.34 -3.82
CA PRO A 35 5.35 -7.41 -3.45
C PRO A 35 5.13 -6.92 -2.01
N SER A 36 4.15 -6.03 -1.82
CA SER A 36 3.85 -5.39 -0.53
C SER A 36 3.65 -6.39 0.62
N ILE A 37 2.93 -7.48 0.37
CA ILE A 37 2.67 -8.55 1.35
C ILE A 37 3.98 -9.23 1.81
N SER A 38 4.87 -9.53 0.88
CA SER A 38 6.13 -10.22 1.19
C SER A 38 7.04 -9.34 2.06
N THR A 39 7.13 -8.05 1.73
CA THR A 39 7.89 -7.07 2.53
C THR A 39 7.26 -6.89 3.91
N LEU A 40 5.94 -6.85 3.98
CA LEU A 40 5.20 -6.72 5.23
C LEU A 40 5.46 -7.93 6.15
N GLU A 41 5.47 -9.14 5.59
CA GLU A 41 5.87 -10.35 6.32
C GLU A 41 7.33 -10.31 6.78
N GLU A 42 8.25 -9.79 5.97
CA GLU A 42 9.66 -9.65 6.38
C GLU A 42 9.83 -8.65 7.53
N LEU A 43 9.16 -7.48 7.43
CA LEU A 43 9.14 -6.48 8.49
C LEU A 43 8.55 -7.04 9.79
N LEU A 44 7.52 -7.90 9.69
CA LEU A 44 6.83 -8.53 10.81
C LEU A 44 7.49 -9.82 11.34
N ASN A 45 8.30 -10.51 10.55
CA ASN A 45 9.02 -11.71 10.99
C ASN A 45 10.07 -11.40 12.07
N ASN A 46 10.42 -10.12 12.24
CA ASN A 46 11.14 -9.64 13.42
C ASN A 46 10.29 -9.62 14.71
N VAL A 47 8.98 -9.92 14.63
CA VAL A 47 7.99 -9.73 15.73
C VAL A 47 7.15 -10.98 16.06
N ARG A 48 6.68 -11.85 15.14
CA ARG A 48 6.12 -13.21 15.44
C ARG A 48 5.59 -13.99 14.21
N LYS A 49 5.36 -15.31 14.37
CA LYS A 49 5.04 -16.33 13.32
C LYS A 49 3.59 -16.36 12.80
N LYS A 50 3.49 -16.82 11.54
CA LYS A 50 2.44 -16.82 10.49
C LYS A 50 1.01 -17.32 10.77
N LYS A 51 0.05 -16.65 10.10
CA LYS A 51 -1.22 -17.20 9.53
C LYS A 51 -1.65 -16.35 8.31
N VAL A 52 -2.20 -16.96 7.24
CA VAL A 52 -2.33 -16.36 5.88
C VAL A 52 -3.78 -16.31 5.36
N ARG A 53 -4.29 -15.11 4.98
CA ARG A 53 -5.05 -14.73 3.75
C ARG A 53 -5.68 -13.32 3.86
N TYR A 54 -5.90 -12.66 2.70
CA TYR A 54 -6.53 -11.36 2.34
C TYR A 54 -6.95 -10.30 3.38
N GLN A 55 -7.50 -10.66 4.56
CA GLN A 55 -7.53 -9.75 5.73
C GLN A 55 -6.10 -9.34 6.16
N MET A 56 -5.10 -10.08 5.66
CA MET A 56 -3.66 -9.89 5.82
C MET A 56 -3.20 -8.44 5.77
N ASN A 57 -3.48 -7.62 4.76
CA ASN A 57 -2.84 -6.29 4.75
C ASN A 57 -3.32 -5.39 5.88
N HIS A 58 -4.62 -5.37 6.19
CA HIS A 58 -5.10 -4.58 7.32
C HIS A 58 -4.58 -5.14 8.65
N GLU A 59 -4.74 -6.44 8.89
CA GLU A 59 -4.30 -7.08 10.13
C GLU A 59 -2.79 -6.95 10.36
N ARG A 60 -1.99 -7.17 9.31
CA ARG A 60 -0.53 -7.04 9.35
C ARG A 60 -0.09 -5.57 9.51
N MET A 61 -0.80 -4.62 8.89
CA MET A 61 -0.54 -3.19 9.12
C MET A 61 -0.86 -2.80 10.57
N LEU A 62 -1.91 -3.34 11.19
CA LEU A 62 -2.20 -3.11 12.60
C LEU A 62 -1.10 -3.68 13.53
N GLU A 63 -0.42 -4.75 13.14
CA GLU A 63 0.74 -5.27 13.87
C GLU A 63 1.97 -4.34 13.78
N LEU A 64 2.13 -3.59 12.68
CA LEU A 64 3.24 -2.64 12.49
C LEU A 64 2.98 -1.26 13.08
N VAL A 65 1.73 -0.80 13.06
CA VAL A 65 1.37 0.55 13.48
C VAL A 65 1.24 0.60 15.00
N LYS A 66 1.95 1.55 15.63
CA LYS A 66 1.86 1.79 17.08
C LYS A 66 0.43 2.18 17.50
N ILE A 67 0.10 1.96 18.77
CA ILE A 67 -1.15 2.48 19.36
C ILE A 67 -1.23 4.00 19.14
N GLY A 68 -2.37 4.48 18.64
CA GLY A 68 -2.59 5.87 18.25
C GLY A 68 -2.00 6.26 16.89
N GLY A 69 -1.41 5.31 16.15
CA GLY A 69 -1.02 5.49 14.76
C GLY A 69 -2.21 5.43 13.79
N ILE A 70 -1.97 5.81 12.54
CA ILE A 70 -3.01 6.00 11.53
C ILE A 70 -2.72 5.10 10.33
N VAL A 71 -3.76 4.40 9.86
CA VAL A 71 -3.76 3.67 8.58
C VAL A 71 -4.75 4.38 7.66
N VAL A 72 -4.33 4.69 6.44
CA VAL A 72 -5.16 5.39 5.45
C VAL A 72 -5.33 4.49 4.23
N TYR A 73 -6.56 4.37 3.75
CA TYR A 73 -6.91 3.64 2.54
C TYR A 73 -7.35 4.63 1.47
N ASP A 74 -6.68 4.61 0.31
CA ASP A 74 -7.12 5.36 -0.85
C ASP A 74 -8.19 4.57 -1.62
N ASN A 75 -8.94 5.26 -2.49
CA ASN A 75 -9.94 4.69 -3.40
C ASN A 75 -11.11 3.96 -2.72
N THR A 76 -11.39 4.19 -1.44
CA THR A 76 -12.50 3.54 -0.70
C THR A 76 -13.88 3.80 -1.30
N LEU A 77 -14.06 4.94 -1.99
CA LEU A 77 -15.30 5.26 -2.71
C LEU A 77 -15.29 4.78 -4.16
N TRP A 78 -14.16 4.30 -4.67
CA TRP A 78 -13.97 3.70 -6.00
C TRP A 78 -14.76 4.40 -7.13
N PHE A 79 -14.37 5.62 -7.51
CA PHE A 79 -15.11 6.44 -8.50
C PHE A 79 -16.60 6.65 -8.17
N ARG A 80 -16.97 6.63 -6.89
CA ARG A 80 -18.35 6.69 -6.37
C ARG A 80 -19.22 5.47 -6.70
N ILE A 81 -18.69 4.45 -7.39
CA ILE A 81 -19.52 3.32 -7.83
C ILE A 81 -20.09 2.52 -6.66
N VAL A 82 -19.43 2.55 -5.50
CA VAL A 82 -19.89 1.85 -4.29
C VAL A 82 -21.25 2.35 -3.79
N ALA A 83 -21.71 3.51 -4.28
CA ALA A 83 -23.01 4.10 -3.96
C ALA A 83 -24.00 4.06 -5.14
N MET A 84 -23.68 3.36 -6.24
CA MET A 84 -24.53 3.23 -7.42
C MET A 84 -25.30 1.90 -7.41
N PRO A 85 -26.49 1.82 -8.04
CA PRO A 85 -27.14 0.54 -8.29
C PRO A 85 -26.25 -0.39 -9.13
N GLU A 86 -26.22 -1.69 -8.82
CA GLU A 86 -25.34 -2.67 -9.49
C GLU A 86 -25.54 -2.69 -11.01
N GLU A 87 -26.76 -2.48 -11.48
CA GLU A 87 -27.14 -2.40 -12.90
C GLU A 87 -26.41 -1.27 -13.66
N CYS A 88 -25.96 -0.24 -12.94
CA CYS A 88 -25.23 0.90 -13.50
C CYS A 88 -23.72 0.71 -13.48
N ILE A 89 -23.22 -0.41 -12.94
CA ILE A 89 -21.79 -0.69 -12.79
C ILE A 89 -21.34 -1.56 -13.96
N LYS A 90 -20.28 -1.11 -14.65
CA LYS A 90 -19.63 -1.92 -15.70
C LYS A 90 -18.97 -3.13 -15.04
N GLU A 91 -19.07 -4.31 -15.65
CA GLU A 91 -18.43 -5.53 -15.14
C GLU A 91 -16.92 -5.37 -14.90
N SER A 92 -16.24 -4.57 -15.72
CA SER A 92 -14.82 -4.23 -15.54
C SER A 92 -14.50 -3.45 -14.25
N MET A 93 -15.52 -2.90 -13.59
CA MET A 93 -15.43 -2.16 -12.34
C MET A 93 -15.97 -2.96 -11.14
N ASN A 94 -16.43 -4.19 -11.35
CA ASN A 94 -16.91 -5.09 -10.27
C ASN A 94 -15.78 -5.66 -9.40
N GLN A 95 -14.53 -5.31 -9.69
CA GLN A 95 -13.39 -5.60 -8.82
C GLN A 95 -12.88 -4.30 -8.23
N ILE A 96 -12.84 -4.23 -6.90
CA ILE A 96 -12.05 -3.24 -6.19
C ILE A 96 -10.59 -3.59 -6.49
N CYS A 97 -9.97 -2.87 -7.42
CA CYS A 97 -8.56 -3.04 -7.72
C CYS A 97 -7.77 -2.35 -6.61
N ILE A 98 -7.40 -3.11 -5.58
CA ILE A 98 -6.33 -2.67 -4.68
C ILE A 98 -5.05 -2.82 -5.49
N THR A 99 -4.66 -1.76 -6.20
CA THR A 99 -3.36 -1.69 -6.86
C THR A 99 -2.27 -1.80 -5.81
N TYR A 100 -1.40 -2.81 -5.95
CA TYR A 100 -0.15 -2.99 -5.20
C TYR A 100 1.03 -2.85 -6.15
#